data_AF-A0A939Y264-F1
#
_entry.id   AF-A0A939Y264-F1
#
_cell.length_a   1.000
_cell.length_b   1.000
_cell.length_c   1.000
_cell.angle_alpha   90.00
_cell.angle_beta   90.00
_cell.angle_gamma   90.00
#
_symmetry.space_group_name_H-M   'P 1'
#
loop_
_entity.id
_entity.type
_entity.pdbx_description
1 polymer ?
#
loop_
_entity_poly.entity_id
_entity_poly.type
_entity_poly.pdbx_seq_one_letter_code
_entity_poly.pdbx_strand_id
1 'polypeptide(L)'
;RYRAIGETVLNLALNIVLGKLFGVYGIIAATIISLFLCNYLWSVGITFRLYFSMERRKDYYLYQGKQSILVMIACFITYGICEMMPVNSVLIQLVIRAVVCLIVPNTLFYLVYRKSELFLYAKRKILGDYIK
;
A
#
# COMPACT_ATOMS: atom_id res chain seq x y z
N ARG A 1 6.70 -17.90 -13.75
CA ARG A 1 6.29 -17.59 -15.13
C ARG A 1 4.77 -17.65 -15.32
N TYR A 2 4.06 -18.73 -14.99
CA TYR A 2 2.60 -18.81 -15.11
C TYR A 2 1.81 -17.72 -14.36
N ARG A 3 2.35 -17.25 -13.21
CA ARG A 3 1.72 -16.21 -12.39
C ARG A 3 1.56 -14.86 -13.11
N ALA A 4 2.58 -14.43 -13.84
CA ALA A 4 2.55 -13.15 -14.55
C ALA A 4 1.51 -13.18 -15.69
N ILE A 5 1.42 -14.31 -16.39
CA ILE A 5 0.42 -14.51 -17.45
C ILE A 5 -0.99 -14.46 -16.87
N GLY A 6 -1.22 -15.18 -15.76
CA GLY A 6 -2.53 -15.16 -15.07
C GLY A 6 -2.91 -13.77 -14.57
N GLU A 7 -1.95 -13.00 -14.05
CA GLU A 7 -2.17 -11.61 -13.61
C GLU A 7 -2.54 -10.69 -14.77
N THR A 8 -1.81 -10.74 -15.89
CA THR A 8 -2.11 -9.91 -17.06
C THR A 8 -3.48 -10.24 -17.64
N VAL A 9 -3.83 -11.53 -17.74
CA VAL A 9 -5.14 -11.97 -18.26
C VAL A 9 -6.27 -11.52 -17.33
N LEU A 10 -6.14 -11.70 -16.02
CA LEU A 10 -7.16 -11.30 -15.05
C LEU A 10 -7.32 -9.76 -15.02
N ASN A 11 -6.21 -9.03 -15.01
CA ASN A 11 -6.19 -7.58 -15.04
C ASN A 11 -6.89 -7.04 -16.30
N LEU A 12 -6.59 -7.60 -17.48
CA LEU A 12 -7.24 -7.20 -18.73
C LEU A 12 -8.74 -7.52 -18.73
N ALA A 13 -9.13 -8.72 -18.30
CA ALA A 13 -10.53 -9.12 -18.22
C ALA A 13 -11.33 -8.20 -17.28
N LEU A 14 -10.79 -7.91 -16.09
CA LEU A 14 -11.42 -6.99 -15.13
C LEU A 14 -11.47 -5.57 -15.69
N ASN A 15 -10.42 -5.09 -16.35
CA ASN A 15 -10.42 -3.75 -16.95
C ASN A 15 -11.49 -3.60 -18.03
N ILE A 16 -11.72 -4.61 -18.86
CA ILE A 16 -12.79 -4.59 -19.87
C ILE A 16 -14.18 -4.62 -19.20
N VAL A 17 -14.39 -5.51 -18.23
CA VAL A 17 -15.69 -5.67 -17.57
C VAL A 17 -16.03 -4.44 -16.73
N LEU A 18 -15.18 -4.06 -15.78
CA LEU A 18 -15.44 -2.94 -14.88
C LEU A 18 -15.31 -1.60 -15.62
N GLY A 19 -14.41 -1.49 -16.60
CA GLY A 19 -14.30 -0.28 -17.43
C GLY A 19 -15.57 -0.02 -18.22
N LYS A 20 -16.26 -1.06 -18.71
CA LYS A 20 -17.55 -0.90 -19.39
C LYS A 20 -18.70 -0.53 -18.43
N LEU A 21 -18.66 -1.01 -17.18
CA LEU A 21 -19.71 -0.75 -16.18
C LEU A 21 -19.55 0.59 -15.45
N PHE A 22 -18.31 0.99 -15.13
CA PHE A 22 -17.99 2.11 -14.25
C PHE A 22 -17.02 3.13 -14.88
N GLY A 23 -16.71 2.99 -16.17
CA GLY A 23 -15.79 3.89 -16.87
C GLY A 23 -14.38 3.88 -16.28
N VAL A 24 -13.79 5.07 -16.14
CA VAL A 24 -12.43 5.24 -15.60
C VAL A 24 -12.30 4.72 -14.17
N TYR A 25 -13.32 4.92 -13.33
CA TYR A 25 -13.33 4.38 -11.96
C TYR A 25 -13.29 2.85 -11.95
N GLY A 26 -13.93 2.21 -12.93
CA GLY A 26 -13.90 0.76 -13.13
C GLY A 26 -12.51 0.24 -13.48
N ILE A 27 -11.77 0.96 -14.32
CA ILE A 27 -10.39 0.62 -14.71
C ILE A 27 -9.46 0.71 -13.49
N ILE A 28 -9.60 1.77 -12.69
CA ILE A 28 -8.82 1.93 -11.44
C ILE A 28 -9.15 0.79 -10.47
N ALA A 29 -10.43 0.48 -10.27
CA ALA A 29 -10.87 -0.61 -9.40
C ALA A 29 -10.38 -1.98 -9.88
N ALA A 30 -10.45 -2.26 -11.20
CA ALA A 30 -9.94 -3.49 -11.79
C ALA A 30 -8.45 -3.70 -11.51
N THR A 31 -7.67 -2.62 -11.60
CA THR A 31 -6.24 -2.64 -11.30
C THR A 31 -5.99 -2.97 -9.83
N ILE A 32 -6.71 -2.32 -8.91
CA ILE A 32 -6.61 -2.61 -7.46
C ILE A 32 -6.99 -4.07 -7.16
N ILE A 33 -8.10 -4.56 -7.72
CA ILE A 33 -8.59 -5.92 -7.49
C ILE A 33 -7.60 -6.95 -8.03
N SER A 34 -7.10 -6.76 -9.26
CA SER A 34 -6.13 -7.69 -9.86
C SER A 34 -4.81 -7.73 -9.07
N LEU A 35 -4.30 -6.58 -8.60
CA LEU A 35 -3.14 -6.52 -7.72
C LEU A 35 -3.40 -7.25 -6.40
N PHE A 36 -4.57 -7.09 -5.81
CA PHE A 36 -4.89 -7.78 -4.56
C PHE A 36 -4.98 -9.31 -4.74
N LEU A 37 -5.67 -9.77 -5.79
CA LEU A 37 -5.85 -11.21 -6.03
C LEU A 37 -4.54 -11.88 -6.48
N CYS A 38 -3.87 -11.34 -7.48
CA CYS A 38 -2.68 -11.96 -8.07
C CYS A 38 -1.39 -11.61 -7.34
N ASN A 39 -1.27 -10.37 -6.85
CA ASN A 39 -0.05 -9.89 -6.21
C ASN A 39 -0.04 -10.16 -4.71
N TYR A 40 -1.17 -10.05 -4.02
CA TYR A 40 -1.24 -10.35 -2.60
C TYR A 40 -1.62 -11.81 -2.32
N LEU A 41 -2.83 -12.25 -2.68
CA LEU A 41 -3.31 -13.60 -2.29
C LEU A 41 -2.50 -14.74 -2.90
N TRP A 42 -2.29 -14.72 -4.22
CA TRP A 42 -1.55 -15.78 -4.91
C TRP A 42 -0.08 -15.81 -4.45
N SER A 43 0.56 -14.65 -4.28
CA SER A 43 1.95 -14.54 -3.80
C SER A 43 2.12 -15.10 -2.41
N VAL A 44 1.30 -14.62 -1.47
CA VAL A 44 1.38 -15.00 -0.05
C VAL A 44 1.09 -16.49 0.08
N GLY A 45 0.12 -17.03 -0.67
CA GLY A 45 -0.18 -18.45 -0.69
C GLY A 45 0.97 -19.33 -1.18
N ILE A 46 1.68 -18.92 -2.23
CA ILE A 46 2.87 -19.65 -2.72
C ILE A 46 4.02 -19.54 -1.74
N THR A 47 4.34 -18.33 -1.24
CA THR A 47 5.45 -18.12 -0.31
C THR A 47 5.24 -18.88 1.00
N PHE A 48 4.03 -18.90 1.54
CA PHE A 48 3.72 -19.73 2.71
C PHE A 48 3.75 -21.22 2.39
N ARG A 49 3.39 -21.66 1.19
CA ARG A 49 3.48 -23.09 0.86
C ARG A 49 4.94 -23.57 0.69
N LEU A 50 5.80 -22.74 0.11
CA LEU A 50 7.19 -23.13 -0.24
C LEU A 50 8.24 -22.77 0.81
N TYR A 51 8.07 -21.69 1.57
CA TYR A 51 9.14 -21.13 2.40
C TYR A 51 8.83 -21.05 3.90
N PHE A 52 7.56 -21.09 4.33
CA PHE A 52 7.19 -20.90 5.74
C PHE A 52 6.23 -21.98 6.24
N SER A 53 6.45 -22.53 7.44
CA SER A 53 5.47 -23.42 8.08
C SER A 53 4.13 -22.69 8.30
N MET A 54 3.01 -23.39 8.10
CA MET A 54 1.64 -22.84 8.14
C MET A 54 1.29 -22.12 9.45
N GLU A 55 2.03 -22.38 10.52
CA GLU A 55 1.84 -21.75 11.83
C GLU A 55 2.09 -20.24 11.81
N ARG A 56 3.07 -19.75 11.05
CA ARG A 56 3.40 -18.30 10.98
C ARG A 56 2.45 -17.49 10.10
N ARG A 57 1.48 -18.14 9.46
CA ARG A 57 0.54 -17.52 8.52
C ARG A 57 -0.37 -16.52 9.23
N LYS A 58 -0.82 -16.87 10.44
CA LYS A 58 -1.69 -16.00 11.25
C LYS A 58 -0.98 -14.72 11.66
N ASP A 59 0.27 -14.81 12.12
CA ASP A 59 1.05 -13.65 12.54
C ASP A 59 1.35 -12.69 11.38
N TYR A 60 1.60 -13.24 10.18
CA TYR A 60 1.79 -12.43 8.98
C TYR A 60 0.53 -11.66 8.60
N TYR A 61 -0.64 -12.32 8.57
CA TYR A 61 -1.90 -11.63 8.29
C TYR A 61 -2.27 -10.61 9.36
N LEU A 62 -1.97 -10.90 10.64
CA LEU A 62 -2.19 -9.95 11.73
C LEU A 62 -1.28 -8.73 11.60
N TYR A 63 -0.01 -8.93 11.25
CA TYR A 63 0.93 -7.83 11.00
C TYR A 63 0.48 -6.98 9.81
N GLN A 64 0.18 -7.59 8.66
CA GLN A 64 -0.37 -6.90 7.48
C GLN A 64 -1.65 -6.14 7.83
N GLY A 65 -2.58 -6.75 8.60
CA GLY A 65 -3.81 -6.10 9.03
C GLY A 65 -3.56 -4.85 9.87
N LYS A 66 -2.63 -4.91 10.83
CA LYS A 66 -2.22 -3.74 11.62
C LYS A 66 -1.65 -2.63 10.73
N GLN A 67 -0.84 -2.98 9.72
CA GLN A 67 -0.31 -2.00 8.78
C GLN A 67 -1.38 -1.40 7.87
N SER A 68 -2.33 -2.21 7.39
CA SER A 68 -3.46 -1.72 6.60
C SER A 68 -4.31 -0.72 7.39
N ILE A 69 -4.55 -0.96 8.68
CA ILE A 69 -5.27 -0.02 9.54
C ILE A 69 -4.49 1.29 9.67
N LEU A 70 -3.17 1.23 9.87
CA LEU A 70 -2.33 2.42 9.93
C LEU A 70 -2.41 3.24 8.62
N VAL A 71 -2.32 2.57 7.47
CA VAL A 71 -2.44 3.22 6.16
C VAL A 71 -3.83 3.84 5.98
N MET A 72 -4.90 3.16 6.38
CA MET A 72 -6.26 3.71 6.30
C MET A 72 -6.42 4.98 7.15
N ILE A 73 -5.89 4.99 8.37
CA ILE A 73 -5.89 6.17 9.24
C ILE A 73 -5.11 7.31 8.59
N ALA A 74 -3.93 7.03 8.03
CA ALA A 74 -3.12 8.03 7.35
C ALA A 74 -3.85 8.61 6.13
N CYS A 75 -4.51 7.77 5.33
CA CYS A 75 -5.35 8.21 4.21
C CYS A 75 -6.50 9.10 4.68
N PHE A 76 -7.22 8.72 5.73
CA PHE A 76 -8.35 9.49 6.26
C PHE A 76 -7.91 10.89 6.74
N ILE A 77 -6.81 10.95 7.50
CA ILE A 77 -6.23 12.23 7.95
C ILE A 77 -5.80 13.08 6.76
N THR A 78 -5.08 12.49 5.80
CA THR A 78 -4.60 13.20 4.61
C THR A 78 -5.78 13.73 3.76
N TYR A 79 -6.83 12.93 3.60
CA TYR A 79 -8.04 13.32 2.89
C TYR A 79 -8.73 14.50 3.59
N GLY A 80 -8.91 14.44 4.92
CA GLY A 80 -9.48 15.53 5.70
C GLY A 80 -8.72 16.84 5.54
N ILE A 81 -7.38 16.79 5.60
CA ILE A 81 -6.52 17.98 5.37
C ILE A 81 -6.70 18.52 3.95
N CYS A 82 -6.77 17.65 2.95
CA CYS A 82 -6.99 18.04 1.54
C CYS A 82 -8.37 18.66 1.27
N GLU A 83 -9.40 18.35 2.06
CA GLU A 83 -10.71 19.00 1.96
C GLU A 83 -10.76 20.35 2.66
N MET A 84 -10.01 20.53 3.75
CA MET A 84 -9.92 21.81 4.46
C MET A 84 -9.20 22.92 3.67
N MET A 85 -8.53 22.58 2.57
CA MET A 85 -7.82 23.51 1.69
C MET A 85 -8.48 23.60 0.30
N PRO A 86 -9.70 24.15 0.18
CA PRO A 86 -10.32 24.41 -1.11
C PRO A 86 -9.58 25.55 -1.82
N VAL A 87 -9.15 25.30 -3.06
CA VAL A 87 -8.48 26.29 -3.92
C VAL A 87 -9.23 26.34 -5.25
N ASN A 88 -9.56 27.54 -5.72
CA ASN A 88 -10.41 27.74 -6.91
C ASN A 88 -9.74 27.31 -8.22
N SER A 89 -8.41 27.25 -8.27
CA SER A 89 -7.66 26.84 -9.46
C SER A 89 -7.31 25.36 -9.40
N VAL A 90 -7.81 24.59 -10.37
CA VAL A 90 -7.65 23.12 -10.44
C VAL A 90 -6.18 22.68 -10.43
N LEU A 91 -5.30 23.37 -11.17
CA LEU A 91 -3.87 23.05 -11.21
C LEU A 91 -3.18 23.28 -9.86
N ILE A 92 -3.48 24.40 -9.20
CA ILE A 92 -2.88 24.74 -7.90
C ILE A 92 -3.43 23.79 -6.82
N GLN A 93 -4.72 23.46 -6.87
CA GLN A 93 -5.34 22.47 -5.98
C GLN A 93 -4.67 21.10 -6.13
N LEU A 94 -4.35 20.67 -7.34
CA LEU A 94 -3.66 19.41 -7.59
C LEU A 94 -2.24 19.41 -7.02
N VAL A 95 -1.48 20.49 -7.22
CA VAL A 95 -0.11 20.62 -6.68
C VAL A 95 -0.12 20.61 -5.16
N ILE A 96 -1.01 21.37 -4.52
CA ILE A 96 -1.12 21.41 -3.05
C ILE A 96 -1.49 20.03 -2.51
N ARG A 97 -2.50 19.38 -3.09
CA ARG A 97 -2.90 18.02 -2.68
C ARG A 97 -1.77 17.02 -2.85
N ALA A 98 -0.99 17.11 -3.94
CA ALA A 98 0.17 16.25 -4.15
C ALA A 98 1.24 16.46 -3.05
N VAL A 99 1.56 17.71 -2.71
CA VAL A 99 2.50 18.04 -1.62
C VAL A 99 1.99 17.52 -0.28
N VAL A 100 0.71 17.72 0.03
CA VAL A 100 0.08 17.22 1.28
C VAL A 100 0.14 15.69 1.34
N CYS A 101 -0.19 15.00 0.25
CA CYS A 101 -0.09 13.54 0.13
C CYS A 101 1.34 13.01 0.23
N LEU A 102 2.36 13.83 -0.03
CA LEU A 102 3.76 13.45 0.18
C LEU A 102 4.21 13.72 1.61
N ILE A 103 3.76 14.79 2.26
CA ILE A 103 4.29 15.16 3.59
C ILE A 103 3.54 14.43 4.70
N VAL A 104 2.21 14.41 4.66
CA VAL A 104 1.37 13.94 5.77
C VAL A 104 1.53 12.45 6.05
N PRO A 105 1.28 11.53 5.09
CA PRO A 105 1.39 10.10 5.38
C PRO A 105 2.82 9.69 5.70
N ASN A 106 3.84 10.29 5.05
CA ASN A 106 5.24 10.01 5.38
C ASN A 106 5.61 10.44 6.79
N THR A 107 5.13 11.61 7.24
CA THR A 107 5.34 12.05 8.63
C THR A 107 4.62 11.14 9.62
N LEU A 108 3.38 10.74 9.33
CA LEU A 108 2.64 9.80 10.18
C LEU A 108 3.35 8.44 10.29
N PHE A 109 3.80 7.89 9.16
CA PHE A 109 4.57 6.66 9.15
C PHE A 109 5.87 6.82 9.95
N TYR A 110 6.62 7.90 9.75
CA TYR A 110 7.81 8.17 10.56
C TYR A 110 7.51 8.18 12.07
N LEU A 111 6.44 8.86 12.49
CA LEU A 111 6.05 8.95 13.90
C LEU A 111 5.63 7.61 14.51
N VAL A 112 4.98 6.74 13.73
CA VAL A 112 4.57 5.41 14.20
C VAL A 112 5.75 4.45 14.21
N TYR A 113 6.58 4.46 13.17
CA TYR A 113 7.69 3.51 13.02
C TYR A 113 8.96 3.91 13.78
N ARG A 114 9.15 5.17 14.19
CA ARG A 114 10.34 5.60 14.97
C ARG A 114 10.54 4.79 16.27
N LYS A 115 9.45 4.28 16.85
CA LYS A 115 9.45 3.45 18.07
C LYS A 115 9.38 1.95 17.77
N SER A 116 9.27 1.56 16.50
CA SER A 116 9.29 0.16 16.12
C SER A 116 10.68 -0.42 16.40
N GLU A 117 10.71 -1.58 17.05
CA GLU A 117 11.90 -2.43 17.25
C GLU A 117 12.73 -2.54 15.97
N LEU A 118 12.07 -2.61 14.80
CA LEU A 118 12.72 -2.72 13.49
C LEU A 118 13.52 -1.45 13.11
N PHE A 119 12.99 -0.27 13.40
CA PHE A 119 13.67 0.99 13.14
C PHE A 119 14.84 1.20 14.10
N LEU A 120 14.66 0.83 15.37
CA LEU A 120 15.72 0.83 16.37
C LEU A 120 16.84 -0.19 16.05
N TYR A 121 16.48 -1.36 15.53
CA TYR A 121 17.42 -2.38 15.07
C TYR A 121 18.20 -1.91 13.83
N ALA A 122 17.51 -1.40 12.80
CA ALA A 122 18.15 -0.88 11.60
C ALA A 122 19.08 0.30 11.91
N LYS A 123 18.63 1.23 12.75
CA LYS A 123 19.45 2.35 13.24
C LYS A 123 20.69 1.86 13.98
N ARG A 124 20.55 0.88 14.88
CA ARG A 124 21.69 0.28 15.60
C ARG A 124 22.68 -0.43 14.67
N LYS A 125 22.21 -1.12 13.63
CA LYS A 125 23.10 -1.78 12.66
C LYS A 125 23.89 -0.77 11.82
N ILE A 126 23.20 0.25 11.28
CA ILE A 126 23.84 1.28 10.46
C ILE A 126 24.82 2.14 11.28
N LEU A 127 24.45 2.55 12.50
CA LEU A 127 25.36 3.29 13.38
C LEU A 127 26.44 2.42 14.03
N GLY A 128 26.16 1.14 14.27
CA GLY A 128 27.12 0.19 14.82
C GLY A 128 28.23 -0.19 13.84
N ASP A 129 27.92 -0.28 12.54
CA ASP A 129 28.92 -0.44 11.48
C ASP A 129 29.72 0.85 11.21
N TYR A 130 29.26 2.02 11.68
CA TYR A 130 29.94 3.31 11.53
C TYR A 130 30.92 3.62 12.69
N ILE A 131 30.88 2.85 13.79
CA ILE A 131 31.71 3.05 15.00
C ILE A 131 32.81 1.96 15.11
N LYS A 132 33.00 1.14 14.08
CA LYS A 132 34.17 0.27 13.91
C LYS A 132 35.09 0.83 12.83
#